data_AF-A0A257MX98-F1
#
_entry.id   AF-A0A257MX98-F1
#
_cell.length_a   1.000
_cell.length_b   1.000
_cell.length_c   1.000
_cell.angle_alpha   90.00
_cell.angle_beta   90.00
_cell.angle_gamma   90.00
#
_symmetry.space_group_name_H-M   'P 1'
#
loop_
_entity.id
_entity.type
_entity.pdbx_description
1 polymer ?
#
loop_
_entity_poly.entity_id
_entity_poly.type
_entity_poly.pdbx_seq_one_letter_code
_entity_poly.pdbx_strand_id
1 'polypeptide(L)'
;MRILSRTDVFNAIQRAKSLTEEQANEFLSKFYQNNPAIGQTFLSGFPMVIEPQSEQMSHVFMDVCFDIIYIYAQVLGELPANAVSPQWLQHKMKALENETKTQSPVDVKNNAQIELLEYIDLVIDDAVDKNKAGQGVGTLTTNLLFLVTRLFDSIYDELVPGTVH
;
A
#
# COMPACT_ATOMS: atom_id res chain seq x y z
N MET A 1 -16.04 1.50 -4.05
CA MET A 1 -14.94 0.95 -3.22
C MET A 1 -15.50 0.05 -2.13
N ARG A 2 -15.09 -1.22 -2.07
CA ARG A 2 -15.41 -2.11 -0.94
C ARG A 2 -14.49 -1.77 0.24
N ILE A 3 -15.09 -1.51 1.41
CA ILE A 3 -14.34 -1.33 2.66
C ILE A 3 -13.88 -2.69 3.16
N LEU A 4 -12.58 -2.83 3.40
CA LEU A 4 -11.97 -4.00 4.02
C LEU A 4 -12.36 -4.00 5.49
N SER A 5 -13.06 -5.06 5.92
CA SER A 5 -13.42 -5.20 7.33
C SER A 5 -12.19 -5.55 8.17
N ARG A 6 -12.28 -5.33 9.48
CA ARG A 6 -11.25 -5.77 10.44
C ARG A 6 -10.89 -7.24 10.28
N THR A 7 -11.91 -8.06 10.02
CA THR A 7 -11.74 -9.51 9.85
C THR A 7 -11.01 -9.83 8.54
N ASP A 8 -11.31 -9.10 7.46
CA ASP A 8 -10.62 -9.25 6.18
C ASP A 8 -9.13 -8.93 6.33
N VAL A 9 -8.82 -7.76 6.89
CA VAL A 9 -7.44 -7.29 7.12
C VAL A 9 -6.68 -8.26 8.02
N PHE A 10 -7.25 -8.62 9.17
CA PHE A 10 -6.62 -9.53 10.12
C PHE A 10 -6.33 -10.90 9.49
N ASN A 11 -7.32 -11.52 8.83
CA ASN A 11 -7.15 -12.85 8.25
C ASN A 11 -6.13 -12.86 7.11
N ALA A 12 -6.13 -11.82 6.27
CA ALA A 12 -5.18 -11.70 5.18
C ALA A 12 -3.74 -11.54 5.70
N ILE A 13 -3.53 -10.74 6.75
CA ILE A 13 -2.21 -10.60 7.40
C ILE A 13 -1.76 -11.91 8.03
N GLN A 14 -2.63 -12.64 8.72
CA GLN A 14 -2.28 -13.95 9.28
C GLN A 14 -1.85 -14.94 8.20
N ARG A 15 -2.51 -14.91 7.04
CA ARG A 15 -2.11 -15.72 5.88
C ARG A 15 -0.78 -15.26 5.30
N ALA A 16 -0.57 -13.96 5.12
CA ALA A 16 0.68 -13.38 4.63
C ALA A 16 1.87 -13.85 5.48
N LYS A 17 1.72 -13.79 6.82
CA LYS A 17 2.74 -14.23 7.79
C LYS A 17 2.96 -15.74 7.83
N SER A 18 2.03 -16.53 7.29
CA SER A 18 2.15 -17.99 7.22
C SER A 18 2.87 -18.48 5.95
N LEU A 19 3.11 -17.59 4.99
CA LEU A 19 3.80 -17.94 3.76
C LEU A 19 5.27 -18.26 4.02
N THR A 20 5.78 -19.23 3.27
CA THR A 20 7.23 -19.40 3.14
C THR A 20 7.82 -18.26 2.31
N GLU A 21 9.13 -18.03 2.45
CA GLU A 21 9.85 -17.06 1.61
C GLU A 21 9.69 -17.37 0.11
N GLU A 22 9.71 -18.65 -0.26
CA GLU A 22 9.47 -19.09 -1.64
C GLU A 22 8.08 -18.69 -2.14
N GLN A 23 7.03 -18.90 -1.33
CA GLN A 23 5.66 -18.53 -1.70
C GLN A 23 5.47 -17.02 -1.79
N ALA A 24 6.04 -16.26 -0.85
CA ALA A 24 6.00 -14.80 -0.86
C ALA A 24 6.73 -14.24 -2.09
N ASN A 25 7.89 -14.81 -2.43
CA ASN A 25 8.67 -14.41 -3.59
C ASN A 25 7.98 -14.79 -4.91
N GLU A 26 7.36 -15.97 -5.00
CA GLU A 26 6.58 -16.38 -6.17
C GLU A 26 5.40 -15.42 -6.39
N PHE A 27 4.68 -15.08 -5.32
CA PHE A 27 3.58 -14.12 -5.35
C PHE A 27 4.05 -12.74 -5.84
N LEU A 28 5.10 -12.19 -5.24
CA LEU A 28 5.65 -10.88 -5.63
C LEU A 28 6.19 -10.89 -7.05
N SER A 29 6.88 -11.95 -7.46
CA SER A 29 7.40 -12.11 -8.81
C SER A 29 6.28 -12.12 -9.84
N LYS A 30 5.21 -12.89 -9.59
CA LYS A 30 4.01 -12.91 -10.44
C LYS A 30 3.34 -11.54 -10.48
N PHE A 31 3.17 -10.88 -9.33
CA PHE A 31 2.59 -9.54 -9.27
C PHE A 31 3.41 -8.54 -10.09
N TYR A 32 4.73 -8.53 -9.94
CA TYR A 32 5.64 -7.62 -10.63
C TYR A 32 5.63 -7.85 -12.15
N GLN A 33 5.65 -9.12 -12.60
CA GLN A 33 5.57 -9.47 -14.02
C GLN A 33 4.25 -9.01 -14.64
N ASN A 34 3.15 -9.17 -13.91
CA ASN A 34 1.83 -8.77 -14.38
C ASN A 34 1.59 -7.26 -14.30
N ASN A 35 2.23 -6.56 -13.36
CA ASN A 35 1.97 -5.15 -13.07
C ASN A 35 3.27 -4.35 -12.86
N PRO A 36 4.13 -4.25 -13.89
CA PRO A 36 5.48 -3.71 -13.74
C PRO A 36 5.50 -2.23 -13.35
N ALA A 37 4.52 -1.42 -13.80
CA ALA A 37 4.44 -0.01 -13.44
C ALA A 37 4.22 0.19 -11.92
N ILE A 38 3.36 -0.64 -11.33
CA ILE A 38 3.09 -0.63 -9.89
C ILE A 38 4.29 -1.17 -9.13
N GLY A 39 4.81 -2.32 -9.55
CA GLY A 39 5.97 -2.96 -8.94
C GLY A 39 7.17 -2.03 -8.88
N GLN A 40 7.53 -1.38 -9.99
CA GLN A 40 8.63 -0.41 -10.01
C GLN A 40 8.38 0.79 -9.11
N THR A 41 7.15 1.30 -9.03
CA THR A 41 6.85 2.48 -8.21
C THR A 41 6.89 2.13 -6.72
N PHE A 42 6.25 1.04 -6.31
CA PHE A 42 6.06 0.72 -4.89
C PHE A 42 7.22 -0.08 -4.30
N LEU A 43 7.86 -0.96 -5.07
CA LEU A 43 8.91 -1.83 -4.57
C LEU A 43 10.32 -1.34 -4.93
N SER A 44 10.45 -0.24 -5.65
CA SER A 44 11.76 0.35 -5.98
C SER A 44 11.76 1.88 -5.87
N GLY A 45 10.78 2.56 -6.47
CA GLY A 45 10.73 4.02 -6.49
C GLY A 45 10.53 4.66 -5.11
N PHE A 46 9.48 4.27 -4.39
CA PHE A 46 9.20 4.81 -3.05
C PHE A 46 10.24 4.42 -1.98
N PRO A 47 10.74 3.16 -1.91
CA PRO A 47 11.82 2.81 -0.99
C PRO A 47 13.05 3.70 -1.14
N MET A 48 13.44 4.06 -2.39
CA MET A 48 14.57 4.95 -2.66
C MET A 48 14.44 6.36 -2.07
N VAL A 49 13.23 6.81 -1.74
CA VAL A 49 12.99 8.11 -1.08
C VAL A 49 13.20 8.02 0.44
N ILE A 50 12.99 6.83 1.02
CA ILE A 50 13.05 6.57 2.46
C ILE A 50 14.46 6.16 2.87
N GLU A 51 15.09 5.27 2.10
CA GLU A 51 16.38 4.64 2.38
C GLU A 51 17.48 5.63 2.79
N PRO A 52 17.67 6.81 2.14
CA PRO A 52 18.72 7.76 2.54
C PRO A 52 18.52 8.35 3.96
N GLN A 53 17.30 8.28 4.49
CA GLN A 53 16.96 8.78 5.82
C GLN A 53 16.89 7.66 6.86
N SER A 54 16.47 6.46 6.45
CA SER A 54 16.48 5.25 7.27
C SER A 54 16.31 4.00 6.39
N GLU A 55 17.36 3.19 6.32
CA GLU A 55 17.32 1.87 5.68
C GLU A 55 16.28 0.96 6.36
N GLN A 56 16.22 0.98 7.70
CA GLN A 56 15.22 0.22 8.46
C GLN A 56 13.79 0.58 8.03
N MET A 57 13.45 1.87 7.95
CA MET A 57 12.11 2.27 7.53
C MET A 57 11.84 1.99 6.04
N SER A 58 12.88 1.92 5.20
CA SER A 58 12.75 1.46 3.82
C SER A 58 12.36 -0.02 3.75
N HIS A 59 12.97 -0.88 4.58
CA HIS A 59 12.57 -2.28 4.70
C HIS A 59 11.15 -2.43 5.23
N VAL A 60 10.81 -1.73 6.32
CA VAL A 60 9.44 -1.73 6.87
C VAL A 60 8.43 -1.29 5.82
N PHE A 61 8.75 -0.26 5.03
CA PHE A 61 7.90 0.18 3.92
C PHE A 61 7.68 -0.92 2.88
N MET A 62 8.72 -1.66 2.49
CA MET A 62 8.59 -2.76 1.53
C MET A 62 7.75 -3.91 2.09
N ASP A 63 7.93 -4.26 3.37
CA ASP A 63 7.14 -5.29 4.04
C ASP A 63 5.66 -4.91 4.09
N VAL A 64 5.34 -3.65 4.42
CA VAL A 64 3.96 -3.19 4.47
C VAL A 64 3.37 -3.04 3.05
N CYS A 65 4.17 -2.68 2.05
CA CYS A 65 3.74 -2.74 0.64
C CYS A 65 3.35 -4.17 0.24
N PHE A 66 4.13 -5.18 0.63
CA PHE A 66 3.76 -6.58 0.42
C PHE A 66 2.42 -6.91 1.09
N ASP A 67 2.24 -6.52 2.37
CA ASP A 67 0.98 -6.75 3.08
C ASP A 67 -0.21 -6.12 2.35
N ILE A 68 -0.09 -4.85 1.92
CA ILE A 68 -1.15 -4.17 1.16
C ILE A 68 -1.47 -4.95 -0.13
N ILE A 69 -0.46 -5.25 -0.94
CA ILE A 69 -0.65 -6.00 -2.21
C ILE A 69 -1.36 -7.32 -1.93
N TYR A 70 -0.92 -8.05 -0.91
CA TYR A 70 -1.44 -9.36 -0.54
C TYR A 70 -2.88 -9.28 -0.03
N ILE A 71 -3.20 -8.31 0.83
CA ILE A 71 -4.55 -8.09 1.39
C ILE A 71 -5.55 -7.82 0.26
N TYR A 72 -5.24 -6.89 -0.65
CA TYR A 72 -6.13 -6.59 -1.77
C TYR A 72 -6.32 -7.82 -2.66
N ALA A 73 -5.24 -8.53 -3.00
CA ALA A 73 -5.33 -9.74 -3.82
C ALA A 73 -6.17 -10.85 -3.17
N GLN A 74 -6.05 -11.04 -1.86
CA GLN A 74 -6.80 -12.07 -1.12
C GLN A 74 -8.28 -11.74 -0.97
N VAL A 75 -8.62 -10.47 -0.75
CA VAL A 75 -9.99 -10.07 -0.39
C VAL A 75 -10.81 -9.70 -1.62
N LEU A 76 -10.16 -9.07 -2.61
CA LEU A 76 -10.81 -8.54 -3.82
C LEU A 76 -10.41 -9.31 -5.08
N GLY A 77 -9.48 -10.27 -5.00
CA GLY A 77 -8.99 -11.05 -6.13
C GLY A 77 -7.73 -10.45 -6.74
N GLU A 78 -6.99 -11.25 -7.53
CA GLU A 78 -5.75 -10.79 -8.15
C GLU A 78 -6.00 -9.67 -9.17
N LEU A 79 -5.08 -8.70 -9.20
CA LEU A 79 -5.09 -7.65 -10.21
C LEU A 79 -4.84 -8.26 -11.61
N PRO A 80 -5.70 -7.97 -12.62
CA PRO A 80 -5.46 -8.44 -13.97
C PRO A 80 -4.11 -7.98 -14.52
N ALA A 81 -3.49 -8.80 -15.36
CA ALA A 81 -2.21 -8.45 -15.97
C ALA A 81 -2.35 -7.16 -16.82
N ASN A 82 -1.42 -6.24 -16.62
CA ASN A 82 -1.35 -4.93 -17.26
C ASN A 82 -2.59 -4.05 -17.03
N ALA A 83 -3.32 -4.28 -15.93
CA ALA A 83 -4.47 -3.44 -15.58
C ALA A 83 -4.08 -1.96 -15.44
N VAL A 84 -2.88 -1.70 -14.91
CA VAL A 84 -2.38 -0.35 -14.67
C VAL A 84 -1.31 0.03 -15.69
N SER A 85 -1.63 1.02 -16.53
CA SER A 85 -0.64 1.65 -17.41
C SER A 85 0.19 2.70 -16.65
N PRO A 86 1.44 2.97 -17.07
CA PRO A 86 2.26 4.03 -16.47
C PRO A 86 1.59 5.41 -16.51
N GLN A 87 0.85 5.70 -17.59
CA GLN A 87 0.14 6.97 -17.76
C GLN A 87 -1.02 7.12 -16.78
N TRP A 88 -1.81 6.06 -16.60
CA TRP A 88 -2.89 6.05 -15.60
C TRP A 88 -2.31 6.25 -14.19
N LEU A 89 -1.23 5.52 -13.87
CA LEU A 89 -0.59 5.61 -12.55
C LEU A 89 -0.09 7.02 -12.25
N GLN A 90 0.64 7.64 -13.18
CA GLN A 90 1.13 9.02 -13.03
C GLN A 90 -0.02 10.02 -12.89
N HIS A 91 -1.07 9.89 -13.71
CA HIS A 91 -2.24 10.77 -13.63
C HIS A 91 -2.93 10.62 -12.28
N LYS A 92 -3.12 9.39 -11.80
CA LYS A 92 -3.81 9.11 -10.54
C LYS A 92 -3.00 9.56 -9.33
N MET A 93 -1.69 9.35 -9.32
CA MET A 93 -0.80 9.89 -8.28
C MET A 93 -0.92 11.42 -8.18
N LYS A 94 -0.87 12.13 -9.31
CA LYS A 94 -1.03 13.58 -9.34
C LYS A 94 -2.41 14.04 -8.88
N ALA A 95 -3.47 13.30 -9.20
CA ALA A 95 -4.81 13.59 -8.72
C ALA A 95 -4.90 13.43 -7.19
N LEU A 96 -4.40 12.32 -6.63
CA LEU A 96 -4.37 12.06 -5.19
C LEU A 96 -3.53 13.09 -4.41
N GLU A 97 -2.40 13.53 -4.96
CA GLU A 97 -1.62 14.63 -4.38
C GLU A 97 -2.42 15.94 -4.29
N ASN A 98 -3.27 16.24 -5.28
CA ASN A 98 -4.11 17.44 -5.28
C ASN A 98 -5.30 17.30 -4.33
N GLU A 99 -5.90 16.12 -4.24
CA GLU A 99 -6.96 15.80 -3.27
C GLU A 99 -6.44 15.99 -1.84
N THR A 100 -5.25 15.49 -1.54
CA THR A 100 -4.63 15.58 -0.20
C THR A 100 -4.34 17.04 0.19
N LYS A 101 -4.07 17.93 -0.77
CA LYS A 101 -3.87 19.37 -0.52
C LYS A 101 -5.17 20.14 -0.30
N THR A 102 -6.31 19.60 -0.74
CA THR A 102 -7.59 20.31 -0.77
C THR A 102 -8.61 19.77 0.25
N GLN A 103 -8.44 18.53 0.72
CA GLN A 103 -9.32 17.91 1.70
C GLN A 103 -8.82 18.12 3.14
N SER A 104 -9.77 18.19 4.09
CA SER A 104 -9.44 18.18 5.50
C SER A 104 -8.96 16.77 5.93
N PRO A 105 -8.07 16.64 6.93
CA PRO A 105 -7.61 15.32 7.41
C PRO A 105 -8.74 14.37 7.85
N VAL A 106 -9.91 14.92 8.19
CA VAL A 106 -11.09 14.19 8.64
C VAL A 106 -11.85 13.56 7.46
N ASP A 107 -11.95 14.27 6.32
CA ASP A 107 -12.64 13.77 5.13
C ASP A 107 -11.88 12.62 4.46
N VAL A 108 -10.55 12.66 4.54
CA VAL A 108 -9.66 11.62 4.02
C VAL A 108 -9.85 10.29 4.76
N LYS A 109 -10.12 10.32 6.07
CA LYS A 109 -10.34 9.11 6.89
C LYS A 109 -11.73 8.50 6.71
N ASN A 110 -12.76 9.29 6.44
CA ASN A 110 -14.14 8.82 6.30
C ASN A 110 -14.41 7.98 5.03
N ASN A 111 -13.52 8.07 4.02
CA ASN A 111 -13.58 7.31 2.77
C ASN A 111 -12.42 6.31 2.63
N ALA A 112 -11.78 5.92 3.74
CA ALA A 112 -10.56 5.13 3.73
C ALA A 112 -10.75 3.69 4.21
N GLN A 113 -9.76 2.85 3.91
CA GLN A 113 -9.58 1.53 4.50
C GLN A 113 -9.13 1.67 5.97
N ILE A 114 -9.99 2.17 6.86
CA ILE A 114 -9.65 2.53 8.25
C ILE A 114 -8.89 1.39 8.95
N GLU A 115 -9.38 0.16 8.84
CA GLU A 115 -8.77 -1.02 9.48
C GLU A 115 -7.37 -1.34 8.95
N LEU A 116 -7.13 -1.13 7.65
CA LEU A 116 -5.80 -1.27 7.05
C LEU A 116 -4.88 -0.13 7.47
N LEU A 117 -5.39 1.10 7.56
CA LEU A 117 -4.61 2.24 8.02
C LEU A 117 -4.23 2.12 9.50
N GLU A 118 -5.12 1.62 10.35
CA GLU A 118 -4.81 1.34 11.76
C GLU A 118 -3.72 0.26 11.89
N TYR A 119 -3.75 -0.76 11.03
CA TYR A 119 -2.67 -1.74 10.96
C TYR A 119 -1.34 -1.10 10.55
N ILE A 120 -1.34 -0.26 9.50
CA ILE A 120 -0.16 0.44 9.01
C ILE A 120 0.42 1.33 10.12
N ASP A 121 -0.42 2.15 10.76
CA ASP A 121 0.00 3.04 11.85
C ASP A 121 0.65 2.24 12.99
N LEU A 122 0.08 1.09 13.35
CA LEU A 122 0.65 0.21 14.39
C LEU A 122 2.04 -0.32 14.02
N VAL A 123 2.22 -0.78 12.78
CA VAL A 123 3.52 -1.31 12.31
C VAL A 123 4.58 -0.21 12.28
N ILE A 124 4.21 1.00 11.82
CA ILE A 124 5.12 2.13 11.78
C ILE A 124 5.48 2.61 13.18
N ASP A 125 4.51 2.74 14.09
CA ASP A 125 4.75 3.23 15.45
C ASP A 125 5.66 2.30 16.28
N ASP A 126 5.62 1.00 16.01
CA ASP A 126 6.51 0.00 16.61
C ASP A 126 7.93 0.07 16.04
N ALA A 127 8.05 0.30 14.73
CA ALA A 127 9.34 0.34 14.05
C ALA A 127 10.08 1.69 14.20
N VAL A 128 9.36 2.79 14.38
CA VAL A 128 9.96 4.12 14.32
C VAL A 128 10.78 4.45 15.57
N ASP A 129 11.97 5.01 15.33
CA ASP A 129 12.77 5.61 16.39
C ASP A 129 12.01 6.76 17.06
N LYS A 130 11.97 6.75 18.40
CA LYS A 130 11.26 7.79 19.20
C LYS A 130 11.95 9.16 19.20
N ASN A 131 13.07 9.31 18.50
CA ASN A 131 13.76 10.59 18.33
C ASN A 131 13.11 11.44 17.22
N LYS A 132 13.41 12.75 17.15
CA LYS A 132 12.78 13.67 16.18
C LYS A 132 13.05 13.29 14.72
N ALA A 133 14.25 12.78 14.40
CA ALA A 133 14.58 12.36 13.05
C ALA A 133 13.79 11.12 12.66
N GLY A 134 13.71 10.14 13.57
CA GLY A 134 12.88 8.94 13.44
C GLY A 134 11.42 9.28 13.19
N GLN A 135 10.81 10.15 14.01
CA GLN A 135 9.43 10.61 13.81
C GLN A 135 9.21 11.27 12.44
N GLY A 136 10.19 12.03 11.94
CA GLY A 136 10.14 12.61 10.60
C GLY A 136 10.08 11.54 9.51
N VAL A 137 10.93 10.51 9.61
CA VAL A 137 10.92 9.39 8.65
C VAL A 137 9.65 8.56 8.77
N GLY A 138 9.17 8.25 9.97
CA GLY A 138 7.91 7.54 10.17
C GLY A 138 6.71 8.27 9.54
N THR A 139 6.69 9.60 9.65
CA THR A 139 5.66 10.43 8.99
C THR A 139 5.75 10.31 7.46
N LEU A 140 6.95 10.37 6.90
CA LEU A 140 7.17 10.16 5.46
C LEU A 140 6.70 8.78 5.01
N THR A 141 7.11 7.72 5.72
CA THR A 141 6.73 6.34 5.42
C THR A 141 5.22 6.15 5.47
N THR A 142 4.56 6.68 6.51
CA THR A 142 3.09 6.63 6.66
C THR A 142 2.39 7.30 5.49
N ASN A 143 2.85 8.49 5.09
CA ASN A 143 2.26 9.22 3.96
C ASN A 143 2.39 8.46 2.64
N LEU A 144 3.53 7.80 2.40
CA LEU A 144 3.73 6.98 1.21
C LEU A 144 2.85 5.72 1.24
N LEU A 145 2.71 5.04 2.38
CA LEU A 145 1.81 3.88 2.51
C LEU A 145 0.34 4.25 2.39
N PHE A 146 -0.05 5.43 2.89
CA PHE A 146 -1.36 5.99 2.66
C PHE A 146 -1.62 6.20 1.16
N LEU A 147 -0.65 6.77 0.43
CA LEU A 147 -0.75 6.94 -1.02
C LEU A 147 -0.86 5.58 -1.74
N VAL A 148 -0.06 4.58 -1.36
CA VAL A 148 -0.15 3.21 -1.90
C VAL A 148 -1.55 2.65 -1.69
N THR A 149 -2.10 2.76 -0.48
CA THR A 149 -3.46 2.29 -0.16
C THR A 149 -4.51 2.97 -1.03
N ARG A 150 -4.44 4.31 -1.18
CA ARG A 150 -5.36 5.08 -2.03
C ARG A 150 -5.24 4.75 -3.51
N LEU A 151 -4.04 4.44 -3.99
CA LEU A 151 -3.83 3.96 -5.35
C LEU A 151 -4.49 2.60 -5.53
N PHE A 152 -4.32 1.68 -4.58
CA PHE A 152 -4.98 0.38 -4.61
C PHE A 152 -6.51 0.50 -4.57
N ASP A 153 -7.07 1.36 -3.73
CA ASP A 153 -8.50 1.68 -3.73
C ASP A 153 -8.98 2.09 -5.14
N SER A 154 -8.23 2.98 -5.77
CA SER A 154 -8.57 3.51 -7.10
C SER A 154 -8.44 2.45 -8.19
N ILE A 155 -7.42 1.60 -8.11
CA ILE A 155 -7.20 0.51 -9.06
C ILE A 155 -8.39 -0.46 -9.02
N TYR A 156 -8.77 -0.90 -7.83
CA TYR A 156 -9.83 -1.89 -7.69
C TYR A 156 -11.22 -1.32 -7.98
N ASP A 157 -11.44 -0.02 -7.73
CA ASP A 157 -12.70 0.65 -8.01
C ASP A 157 -12.88 0.96 -9.52
N GLU A 158 -11.83 1.43 -10.19
CA GLU A 158 -11.92 1.91 -11.58
C GLU A 158 -11.57 0.82 -12.61
N LEU A 159 -10.65 -0.09 -12.28
CA LEU A 159 -10.01 -0.98 -13.26
C LEU A 159 -10.35 -2.46 -13.06
N VAL A 160 -11.01 -2.81 -11.94
CA VAL A 160 -11.48 -4.17 -11.66
C VAL A 160 -12.99 -4.18 -11.38
N PRO A 161 -13.83 -3.83 -12.38
CA PRO A 161 -15.28 -3.80 -12.22
C PRO A 161 -15.82 -5.22 -12.01
N GLY A 162 -16.12 -5.55 -10.76
CA GLY A 162 -16.58 -6.89 -10.33
C GLY A 162 -16.24 -7.22 -8.87
N THR A 163 -15.39 -6.42 -8.23
CA THR A 163 -14.98 -6.60 -6.82
C THR A 163 -15.93 -5.91 -5.81
N VAL A 164 -17.01 -5.31 -6.30
CA VAL A 164 -18.07 -4.66 -5.52
C VAL A 164 -19.29 -5.58 -5.45
N HIS A 165 -19.19 -6.66 -4.67
CA HIS A 165 -20.32 -7.52 -4.31
C HIS A 165 -20.26 -7.85 -2.83
#